data_AF-A0A530QYH9-F1
#
_entry.id   AF-A0A530QYH9-F1
#
_cell.length_a   1.000
_cell.length_b   1.000
_cell.length_c   1.000
_cell.angle_alpha   90.00
_cell.angle_beta   90.00
_cell.angle_gamma   90.00
#
_symmetry.space_group_name_H-M   'P 1'
#
loop_
_entity.id
_entity.type
_entity.pdbx_description
1 polymer ?
#
loop_
_entity_poly.entity_id
_entity_poly.type
_entity_poly.pdbx_seq_one_letter_code
_entity_poly.pdbx_strand_id
1 'polypeptide(L)'
;MKHEDGQTYDLEVDGYNGRTQRPVKGAYRKYEFSIDPTGDILGRLDYQIWVAALRRLEAEIATQLVGHRLVFSDRSMTPWLEADRPGVAIVERAADRPAKKTAVAC
;
A
#
# COMPACT_ATOMS: atom_id res chain seq x y z
N MET A 1 35.80 -10.45 -8.10
CA MET A 1 37.23 -10.15 -8.28
C MET A 1 37.82 -9.93 -6.89
N LYS A 2 39.05 -10.37 -6.60
CA LYS A 2 39.69 -10.04 -5.31
C LYS A 2 40.18 -8.60 -5.39
N HIS A 3 39.66 -7.71 -4.55
CA HIS A 3 40.14 -6.35 -4.44
C HIS A 3 41.51 -6.35 -3.73
N GLU A 4 42.35 -5.35 -4.00
CA GLU A 4 43.73 -5.26 -3.48
C GLU A 4 43.80 -5.20 -1.94
N ASP A 5 42.69 -4.86 -1.30
CA ASP A 5 42.50 -4.84 0.16
C ASP A 5 42.07 -6.21 0.74
N GLY A 6 41.93 -7.23 -0.10
CA GLY A 6 41.48 -8.57 0.32
C GLY A 6 40.02 -8.67 0.70
N GLN A 7 39.24 -7.59 0.57
CA GLN A 7 37.82 -7.57 0.93
C GLN A 7 36.94 -8.00 -0.23
N THR A 8 35.77 -8.54 0.12
CA THR A 8 34.74 -8.94 -0.85
C THR A 8 33.63 -7.90 -0.79
N TYR A 9 33.39 -7.23 -1.91
CA TYR A 9 32.30 -6.25 -2.04
C TYR A 9 31.22 -6.82 -2.97
N ASP A 10 29.97 -6.69 -2.56
CA ASP A 10 28.83 -6.93 -3.43
C ASP A 10 28.66 -5.71 -4.34
N LEU A 11 29.10 -5.86 -5.59
CA LEU A 11 28.98 -4.84 -6.63
C LEU A 11 27.77 -5.15 -7.50
N GLU A 12 26.87 -4.17 -7.63
CA GLU A 12 25.74 -4.25 -8.55
C GLU A 12 26.25 -4.22 -10.00
N VAL A 13 26.19 -5.38 -10.66
CA VAL A 13 26.67 -5.54 -12.04
C VAL A 13 25.58 -5.08 -13.00
N ASP A 14 25.88 -4.09 -13.82
CA ASP A 14 24.97 -3.46 -14.80
C ASP A 14 24.46 -4.40 -15.92
N GLY A 15 24.82 -5.68 -15.90
CA GLY A 15 24.41 -6.69 -16.88
C GLY A 15 25.13 -6.60 -18.23
N TYR A 16 26.08 -5.68 -18.41
CA TYR A 16 26.79 -5.49 -19.68
C TYR A 16 28.13 -6.24 -19.69
N ASN A 17 28.38 -7.04 -20.73
CA ASN A 17 29.70 -7.65 -20.97
C ASN A 17 30.55 -6.73 -21.85
N GLY A 18 31.45 -5.96 -21.22
CA GLY A 18 32.35 -5.05 -21.92
C GLY A 18 33.27 -5.72 -22.94
N ARG A 19 33.60 -7.01 -22.78
CA ARG A 19 34.47 -7.75 -23.72
C ARG A 19 33.75 -8.12 -25.01
N THR A 20 32.51 -8.59 -24.90
CA THR A 20 31.71 -9.01 -26.07
C THR A 20 30.79 -7.92 -26.59
N GLN A 21 30.78 -6.75 -25.93
CA GLN A 21 29.83 -5.65 -26.15
C GLN A 21 28.37 -6.12 -26.22
N ARG A 22 28.01 -7.06 -25.34
CA ARG A 22 26.69 -7.71 -25.32
C ARG A 22 26.19 -7.88 -23.88
N PRO A 23 24.88 -7.97 -23.64
CA PRO A 23 24.36 -8.35 -22.33
C PRO A 23 24.91 -9.70 -21.87
N VAL A 24 25.20 -9.85 -20.57
CA VAL A 24 25.47 -11.17 -19.99
C VAL A 24 24.20 -12.03 -20.05
N LYS A 25 24.36 -13.35 -20.08
CA LYS A 25 23.23 -14.28 -20.11
C LYS A 25 22.34 -14.03 -18.89
N GLY A 26 21.10 -13.62 -19.13
CA GLY A 26 20.13 -13.30 -18.07
C GLY A 26 20.07 -11.84 -17.66
N ALA A 27 20.92 -10.96 -18.21
CA ALA A 27 20.82 -9.52 -17.99
C ALA A 27 19.56 -8.92 -18.60
N TYR A 28 19.14 -7.78 -18.03
CA TYR A 28 18.02 -6.95 -18.51
C TYR A 28 16.69 -7.68 -18.67
N ARG A 29 16.43 -8.68 -17.83
CA ARG A 29 15.14 -9.36 -17.81
C ARG A 29 14.12 -8.50 -17.06
N LYS A 30 13.00 -8.23 -17.71
CA LYS A 30 11.81 -7.72 -17.02
C LYS A 30 11.13 -8.91 -16.36
N TYR A 31 10.91 -8.80 -15.06
CA TYR A 31 10.08 -9.76 -14.34
C TYR A 31 8.61 -9.43 -14.63
N GLU A 32 7.85 -10.46 -14.98
CA GLU A 32 6.41 -10.38 -15.13
C GLU A 32 5.77 -11.31 -14.11
N PHE A 33 4.56 -10.94 -13.66
CA PHE A 33 3.75 -11.87 -12.91
C PHE A 33 3.24 -12.97 -13.86
N SER A 34 3.28 -14.22 -13.41
CA SER A 34 2.74 -15.34 -14.17
C SER A 34 1.21 -15.27 -14.35
N ILE A 35 0.54 -14.47 -13.52
CA ILE A 35 -0.91 -14.22 -13.52
C ILE A 35 -1.11 -12.71 -13.32
N ASP A 36 -2.10 -12.12 -14.00
CA ASP A 36 -2.47 -10.72 -13.79
C ASP A 36 -2.92 -10.51 -12.33
N PRO A 37 -2.19 -9.72 -11.52
CA PRO A 37 -2.49 -9.53 -10.10
C PRO A 37 -3.65 -8.55 -9.87
N THR A 38 -4.20 -7.91 -10.92
CA THR A 38 -5.23 -6.88 -10.79
C THR A 38 -6.42 -7.35 -9.97
N GLY A 39 -6.90 -8.57 -10.22
CA GLY A 39 -8.03 -9.14 -9.47
C GLY A 39 -7.76 -9.26 -7.97
N ASP A 40 -6.58 -9.75 -7.60
CA ASP A 40 -6.18 -9.89 -6.19
C ASP A 40 -6.03 -8.53 -5.51
N ILE A 41 -5.48 -7.53 -6.21
CA ILE A 41 -5.34 -6.17 -5.71
C ILE A 41 -6.70 -5.55 -5.43
N LEU A 42 -7.63 -5.65 -6.39
CA LEU A 42 -8.99 -5.12 -6.25
C LEU A 42 -9.75 -5.82 -5.13
N GLY A 43 -9.68 -7.15 -5.05
CA GLY A 43 -10.35 -7.90 -3.97
C GLY A 43 -9.82 -7.52 -2.58
N ARG A 44 -8.51 -7.26 -2.45
CA ARG A 44 -7.93 -6.77 -1.19
C ARG A 44 -8.40 -5.34 -0.86
N LEU A 45 -8.50 -4.46 -1.85
CA LEU A 45 -9.02 -3.11 -1.66
C LEU A 45 -10.50 -3.12 -1.24
N ASP A 46 -11.34 -3.90 -1.91
CA ASP A 46 -12.76 -4.04 -1.58
C ASP A 46 -12.95 -4.56 -0.16
N TYR A 47 -12.17 -5.57 0.24
CA TYR A 47 -12.19 -6.08 1.61
C TYR A 47 -11.82 -4.98 2.62
N GLN A 48 -10.77 -4.19 2.36
CA GLN A 48 -10.35 -3.10 3.26
C GLN A 48 -11.43 -2.03 3.39
N ILE A 49 -12.07 -1.66 2.29
CA ILE A 49 -13.19 -0.71 2.29
C ILE A 49 -14.34 -1.26 3.14
N TRP A 50 -14.67 -2.54 3.00
CA TRP A 50 -15.70 -3.18 3.81
C TRP A 50 -15.38 -3.18 5.31
N VAL A 51 -14.15 -3.51 5.70
CA VAL A 51 -13.71 -3.44 7.12
C VAL A 51 -13.76 -2.00 7.64
N ALA A 52 -13.31 -1.02 6.85
CA ALA A 52 -13.36 0.39 7.23
C ALA A 52 -14.80 0.89 7.40
N ALA A 53 -15.72 0.46 6.53
CA ALA A 53 -17.15 0.77 6.61
C ALA A 53 -17.79 0.20 7.87
N LEU A 54 -17.48 -1.05 8.22
CA LEU A 54 -17.95 -1.66 9.47
C LEU A 54 -17.50 -0.85 10.69
N ARG A 55 -16.21 -0.50 10.77
CA ARG A 55 -15.67 0.31 11.88
C ARG A 55 -16.33 1.69 11.97
N ARG A 56 -16.61 2.33 10.83
CA ARG A 56 -17.32 3.62 10.79
C ARG A 56 -18.77 3.50 11.23
N LEU A 57 -19.44 2.42 10.85
CA LEU A 57 -20.83 2.13 11.25
C LEU A 57 -20.92 1.86 12.75
N GLU A 58 -19.99 1.08 13.29
CA GLU A 58 -19.89 0.81 14.72
C GLU A 58 -19.72 2.09 15.53
N ALA A 59 -18.84 3.00 15.10
CA ALA A 59 -18.65 4.29 15.74
C ALA A 59 -19.93 5.15 15.74
N GLU A 60 -20.70 5.11 14.66
CA GLU A 60 -21.96 5.85 14.54
C GLU A 60 -23.04 5.32 15.47
N ILE A 61 -23.26 3.99 15.43
CA ILE A 61 -24.33 3.33 16.16
C ILE A 61 -24.03 3.26 17.65
N ALA A 62 -22.76 3.14 18.05
CA ALA A 62 -22.37 3.08 19.46
C ALA A 62 -22.91 4.26 20.29
N THR A 63 -23.09 5.43 19.65
CA THR A 63 -23.64 6.64 20.30
C THR A 63 -25.17 6.68 20.38
N GLN A 64 -25.86 5.80 19.67
CA GLN A 64 -27.33 5.81 19.50
C GLN A 64 -28.02 4.66 20.23
N LEU A 65 -27.27 3.67 20.73
CA LEU A 65 -27.83 2.49 21.41
C LEU A 65 -28.18 2.79 22.87
N VAL A 66 -29.43 2.56 23.24
CA VAL A 66 -29.94 2.79 24.62
C VAL A 66 -30.17 1.48 25.39
N GLY A 67 -30.56 0.40 24.70
CA GLY A 67 -30.96 -0.87 25.32
C GLY A 67 -30.03 -2.06 25.04
N HIS A 68 -29.01 -1.89 24.20
CA HIS A 68 -28.15 -2.98 23.76
C HIS A 68 -26.68 -2.59 23.82
N ARG A 69 -25.83 -3.54 24.21
CA ARG A 69 -24.38 -3.38 24.14
C ARG A 69 -23.90 -3.79 22.76
N LEU A 70 -23.20 -2.89 22.08
CA LEU A 70 -22.53 -3.19 20.83
C LEU A 70 -21.29 -4.06 21.09
N VAL A 71 -21.07 -5.07 20.24
CA VAL A 71 -19.82 -5.84 20.18
C VAL A 71 -19.11 -5.43 18.89
N PHE A 72 -17.90 -4.91 19.04
CA PHE A 72 -17.09 -4.45 17.90
C PHE A 72 -16.53 -5.62 17.11
N SER A 73 -16.44 -5.45 15.81
CA SER A 73 -15.75 -6.34 14.87
C SER A 73 -14.25 -6.23 15.05
N ASP A 74 -13.59 -7.36 15.28
CA ASP A 74 -12.13 -7.48 15.39
C ASP A 74 -11.46 -7.85 14.06
N ARG A 75 -12.18 -7.69 12.94
CA ARG A 75 -11.67 -8.01 11.60
C ARG A 75 -10.37 -7.24 11.33
N SER A 76 -9.33 -8.01 11.01
CA SER A 76 -8.06 -7.50 10.50
C SER A 76 -8.27 -6.74 9.19
N MET A 77 -7.54 -5.65 9.01
CA MET A 77 -7.53 -4.85 7.77
C MET A 77 -6.70 -5.53 6.68
N THR A 78 -5.75 -6.36 7.06
CA THR A 78 -4.82 -7.04 6.14
C THR A 78 -4.64 -8.51 6.54
N PRO A 79 -5.70 -9.34 6.47
CA PRO A 79 -5.66 -10.74 6.93
C PRO A 79 -4.70 -11.63 6.13
N TRP A 80 -4.24 -11.17 4.96
CA TRP A 80 -3.23 -11.84 4.13
C TRP A 80 -1.79 -11.53 4.54
N LEU A 81 -1.57 -10.73 5.58
CA LEU A 81 -0.25 -10.46 6.14
C LEU A 81 -0.08 -11.17 7.48
N GLU A 82 1.17 -11.41 7.87
CA GLU A 82 1.51 -12.02 9.16
C GLU A 82 1.11 -11.16 10.36
N ALA A 83 1.05 -9.84 10.17
CA ALA A 83 0.62 -8.89 11.18
C ALA A 83 -0.30 -7.85 10.55
N ASP A 84 -1.34 -7.44 11.28
CA ASP A 84 -2.28 -6.44 10.77
C ASP A 84 -1.56 -5.10 10.56
N ARG A 85 -1.86 -4.48 9.43
CA ARG A 85 -1.33 -3.20 8.97
C ARG A 85 -2.50 -2.25 8.71
N PRO A 86 -2.29 -0.94 8.89
CA PRO A 86 -3.28 0.03 8.47
C PRO A 86 -3.52 -0.09 6.95
N GLY A 87 -4.77 0.04 6.54
CA GLY A 87 -5.22 -0.02 5.15
C GLY A 87 -6.02 1.23 4.79
N VAL A 88 -7.12 1.04 4.08
CA VAL A 88 -8.03 2.13 3.71
C VAL A 88 -8.71 2.74 4.94
N ALA A 89 -8.88 4.06 4.92
CA ALA A 89 -9.68 4.80 5.88
C ALA A 89 -10.80 5.56 5.17
N ILE A 90 -12.01 5.48 5.71
CA ILE A 90 -13.14 6.31 5.28
C ILE A 90 -13.03 7.63 6.03
N VAL A 91 -12.63 8.68 5.32
CA VAL A 91 -12.61 10.05 5.84
C VAL A 91 -13.88 10.75 5.44
N GLU A 92 -14.49 11.50 6.37
CA GLU A 92 -15.54 12.42 5.98
C GLU A 92 -14.92 13.46 5.05
N ARG A 93 -15.54 13.64 3.89
CA ARG A 93 -15.19 14.73 2.99
C ARG A 93 -15.34 16.00 3.83
N ALA A 94 -14.29 16.83 3.90
CA ALA A 94 -14.39 18.15 4.52
C ALA A 94 -15.44 18.96 3.75
N ALA A 95 -16.71 18.85 4.15
CA ALA A 95 -17.70 19.84 3.85
C ALA A 95 -17.25 21.12 4.58
N ASP A 96 -17.11 22.20 3.82
CA ASP A 96 -16.91 23.57 4.28
C ASP A 96 -15.56 23.96 4.88
N ARG A 97 -14.48 23.87 4.08
CA ARG A 97 -13.46 24.92 4.16
C ARG A 97 -13.91 26.07 3.25
N PRO A 98 -14.42 27.20 3.77
CA PRO A 98 -14.74 28.33 2.90
C PRO A 98 -13.47 28.73 2.16
N ALA A 99 -13.56 28.82 0.83
CA ALA A 99 -12.47 29.30 0.00
C ALA A 99 -11.98 30.64 0.57
N LYS A 100 -10.70 30.71 0.96
CA LYS A 100 -10.08 31.99 1.33
C LYS A 100 -10.17 32.88 0.10
N LYS A 101 -11.05 33.89 0.15
CA LYS A 101 -11.05 34.98 -0.85
C LYS A 101 -9.69 35.66 -0.74
N THR A 102 -8.81 35.42 -1.71
CA THR A 102 -7.63 36.25 -1.91
C THR A 102 -8.14 37.60 -2.39
N ALA A 103 -8.09 38.61 -1.52
CA ALA A 103 -8.28 39.98 -1.93
C ALA A 103 -7.17 40.32 -2.94
N VAL A 104 -7.57 40.67 -4.15
CA VAL A 104 -6.68 41.32 -5.12
C VAL A 104 -6.45 42.73 -4.58
N ALA A 105 -5.21 43.03 -4.22
CA ALA A 105 -4.81 44.40 -3.93
C ALA A 105 -4.73 45.17 -5.25
N CYS A 106 -5.47 46.28 -5.34
CA CYS A 106 -5.27 47.34 -6.31
C CYS A 106 -4.17 48.29 -5.85
#